data_AF-A0A954A9F0-F1
#
_entry.id   AF-A0A954A9F0-F1
#
_cell.length_a   1.000
_cell.length_b   1.000
_cell.length_c   1.000
_cell.angle_alpha   90.00
_cell.angle_beta   90.00
_cell.angle_gamma   90.00
#
_symmetry.space_group_name_H-M   'P 1'
#
loop_
_entity.id
_entity.type
_entity.pdbx_description
1 polymer ?
#
loop_
_entity_poly.entity_id
_entity_poly.type
_entity_poly.pdbx_seq_one_letter_code
_entity_poly.pdbx_strand_id
1 'polypeptide(L)'
;TDDELAGRTMNPLSVVQHSSVDNLDVISSGPAVADPVVLLEPTRLAALVSELKQHYDFVVFDTPPINKVGDALTISSAVDGSVFVVGAGQAEQHEVTWAKHLLTNVQSNILGVFLNKFSKQKGGEYYYYYYYNDSKRKRIKSRA
;
A
#
# COMPACT_ATOMS: atom_id res chain seq x y z
N THR A 1 -10.98 0.69 -28.75
CA THR A 1 -10.18 1.25 -27.65
C THR A 1 -10.90 1.10 -26.33
N ASP A 2 -12.23 1.24 -26.25
CA ASP A 2 -13.01 0.82 -25.06
C ASP A 2 -13.34 -0.69 -25.06
N ASP A 3 -13.43 -1.30 -26.24
CA ASP A 3 -13.76 -2.74 -26.39
C ASP A 3 -12.63 -3.72 -26.01
N GLU A 4 -11.38 -3.26 -25.86
CA GLU A 4 -10.28 -4.15 -25.48
C GLU A 4 -10.27 -4.49 -23.98
N LEU A 5 -10.85 -3.62 -23.14
CA LEU A 5 -10.95 -3.84 -21.68
C LEU A 5 -12.20 -4.65 -21.29
N ALA A 6 -13.22 -4.69 -22.17
CA ALA A 6 -14.52 -5.26 -21.86
C ALA A 6 -14.62 -6.79 -22.10
N GLY A 7 -13.92 -7.35 -23.10
CA GLY A 7 -14.35 -8.65 -23.66
C GLY A 7 -13.31 -9.75 -23.88
N ARG A 8 -12.02 -9.52 -23.65
CA ARG A 8 -11.00 -10.58 -23.74
C ARG A 8 -10.12 -10.56 -22.50
N THR A 9 -9.82 -11.73 -21.96
CA THR A 9 -8.79 -11.93 -20.95
C THR A 9 -7.49 -11.33 -21.50
N MET A 10 -7.17 -10.10 -21.11
CA MET A 10 -5.90 -9.50 -21.50
C MET A 10 -4.80 -10.34 -20.86
N ASN A 11 -3.88 -10.83 -21.69
CA ASN A 11 -2.63 -11.35 -21.17
C ASN A 11 -1.85 -10.15 -20.59
N PRO A 12 -1.64 -10.07 -19.27
CA PRO A 12 -0.97 -8.92 -18.66
C PRO A 12 0.47 -8.74 -19.14
N LEU A 13 1.10 -9.82 -19.64
CA LEU A 13 2.46 -9.75 -20.18
C LEU A 13 2.54 -8.97 -21.50
N SER A 14 1.43 -8.84 -22.23
CA SER A 14 1.42 -8.11 -23.50
C SER A 14 1.57 -6.60 -23.36
N VAL A 15 1.35 -6.06 -22.16
CA VAL A 15 1.42 -4.62 -21.84
C VAL A 15 2.61 -4.27 -20.93
N VAL A 16 3.49 -5.24 -20.68
CA VAL A 16 4.72 -5.05 -19.90
C VAL A 16 5.67 -4.13 -20.67
N GLN A 17 6.20 -3.14 -19.97
CA GLN A 17 7.23 -2.24 -20.44
C GLN A 17 8.54 -2.55 -19.72
N HIS A 18 9.55 -3.00 -20.48
CA HIS A 18 10.89 -3.21 -19.93
C HIS A 18 11.54 -1.87 -19.59
N SER A 19 11.98 -1.73 -18.33
CA SER A 19 12.68 -0.52 -17.91
C SER A 19 14.16 -0.59 -18.30
N SER A 20 14.89 0.52 -18.13
CA SER A 20 16.35 0.54 -18.29
C SER A 20 17.09 -0.05 -17.08
N VAL A 21 16.37 -0.51 -16.05
CA VAL A 21 16.93 -1.11 -14.85
C VAL A 21 16.75 -2.62 -14.94
N ASP A 22 17.86 -3.35 -14.78
CA ASP A 22 17.85 -4.81 -14.81
C ASP A 22 16.87 -5.39 -13.78
N ASN A 23 16.11 -6.40 -14.18
CA ASN A 23 15.09 -7.08 -13.38
C ASN A 23 13.95 -6.18 -12.89
N LEU A 24 13.70 -5.07 -13.57
CA LEU A 24 12.56 -4.20 -13.31
C LEU A 24 11.73 -3.98 -14.57
N ASP A 25 10.50 -4.46 -14.50
CA ASP A 25 9.47 -4.25 -15.50
C ASP A 25 8.33 -3.42 -14.92
N VAL A 26 7.63 -2.68 -15.79
CA VAL A 26 6.57 -1.77 -15.38
C VAL A 26 5.31 -2.04 -16.21
N ILE A 27 4.17 -2.14 -15.53
CA ILE A 27 2.85 -2.04 -16.14
C ILE A 27 2.26 -0.71 -15.68
N SER A 28 2.06 0.23 -16.60
CA SER A 28 1.42 1.51 -16.30
C SER A 28 -0.09 1.35 -16.18
N SER A 29 -0.79 2.35 -15.62
CA SER A 29 -2.25 2.33 -15.42
C SER A 29 -3.06 2.21 -16.72
N GLY A 30 -2.41 2.39 -17.88
CA GLY A 30 -3.10 2.51 -19.16
C GLY A 30 -3.91 3.81 -19.28
N PRO A 31 -4.69 3.94 -20.37
CA PRO A 31 -5.59 5.06 -20.57
C PRO A 31 -6.71 5.09 -19.52
N ALA A 32 -7.25 6.27 -19.26
CA ALA A 32 -8.43 6.40 -18.40
C ALA A 32 -9.59 5.59 -18.97
N VAL A 33 -10.21 4.76 -18.12
CA VAL A 33 -11.35 3.91 -18.49
C VAL A 33 -12.64 4.54 -17.97
N ALA A 34 -13.74 4.37 -18.70
CA ALA A 34 -15.04 4.92 -18.30
C ALA A 34 -15.54 4.39 -16.94
N ASP A 35 -15.21 3.14 -16.60
CA ASP A 35 -15.49 2.54 -15.29
C ASP A 35 -14.26 1.78 -14.75
N PRO A 36 -13.47 2.39 -13.83
CA PRO A 36 -12.30 1.76 -13.23
C PRO A 36 -12.63 0.51 -12.40
N VAL A 37 -13.87 0.39 -11.89
CA VAL A 37 -14.28 -0.72 -11.01
C VAL A 37 -14.24 -2.05 -11.77
N VAL A 38 -14.50 -2.03 -13.08
CA VAL A 38 -14.45 -3.21 -13.95
C VAL A 38 -13.06 -3.85 -13.99
N LEU A 39 -11.98 -3.07 -13.79
CA LEU A 39 -10.62 -3.59 -13.76
C LEU A 39 -10.29 -4.30 -12.44
N LEU A 40 -10.91 -3.87 -11.35
CA LEU A 40 -10.68 -4.37 -10.00
C LEU A 40 -11.74 -5.39 -9.56
N GLU A 41 -12.52 -5.90 -10.50
CA GLU A 41 -13.44 -7.02 -10.30
C GLU A 41 -12.66 -8.20 -9.66
N PRO A 42 -13.10 -8.75 -8.51
CA PRO A 42 -12.29 -9.69 -7.73
C PRO A 42 -11.75 -10.88 -8.53
N THR A 43 -12.56 -11.43 -9.44
CA THR A 43 -12.19 -12.56 -10.28
C THR A 43 -11.07 -12.19 -11.27
N ARG A 44 -11.16 -11.00 -11.87
CA ARG A 44 -10.16 -10.50 -12.83
C ARG A 44 -8.85 -10.17 -12.12
N LEU A 45 -8.94 -9.51 -10.96
CA LEU A 45 -7.77 -9.16 -10.15
C LEU A 45 -7.04 -10.41 -9.64
N ALA A 46 -7.78 -11.42 -9.17
CA ALA A 46 -7.18 -12.69 -8.74
C ALA A 46 -6.46 -13.40 -9.89
N ALA A 47 -7.06 -13.43 -11.09
CA ALA A 47 -6.42 -13.99 -12.28
C ALA A 47 -5.15 -13.22 -12.67
N LEU A 48 -5.20 -11.88 -12.64
CA LEU A 48 -4.05 -11.02 -12.90
C LEU A 48 -2.90 -11.30 -11.93
N VAL A 49 -3.18 -11.31 -10.62
CA VAL A 49 -2.17 -11.60 -9.58
C VAL A 49 -1.59 -13.00 -9.79
N SER A 50 -2.43 -14.00 -10.05
CA SER A 50 -1.99 -15.38 -10.28
C SER A 50 -1.11 -15.53 -11.51
N GLU A 51 -1.36 -14.77 -12.58
CA GLU A 51 -0.52 -14.77 -13.77
C GLU A 51 0.82 -14.10 -13.47
N LEU A 52 0.82 -12.88 -12.91
CA LEU A 52 2.06 -12.15 -12.62
C LEU A 52 2.99 -12.91 -11.67
N LYS A 53 2.44 -13.63 -10.68
CA LYS A 53 3.22 -14.48 -9.76
C LYS A 53 3.94 -15.65 -10.43
N GLN A 54 3.54 -16.05 -11.64
CA GLN A 54 4.24 -17.11 -12.39
C GLN A 54 5.50 -16.59 -13.10
N HIS A 55 5.57 -15.28 -13.36
CA HIS A 55 6.63 -14.68 -14.17
C HIS A 55 7.58 -13.78 -13.36
N TYR A 56 7.18 -13.34 -12.17
CA TYR A 56 7.96 -12.46 -11.32
C TYR A 56 8.07 -12.98 -9.89
N ASP A 57 9.27 -12.85 -9.30
CA ASP A 57 9.50 -13.18 -7.89
C ASP A 57 8.79 -12.19 -6.96
N PHE A 58 8.72 -10.91 -7.36
CA PHE A 58 8.06 -9.85 -6.62
C PHE A 58 7.23 -8.98 -7.54
N VAL A 59 5.98 -8.71 -7.13
CA VAL A 59 5.05 -7.83 -7.83
C VAL A 59 4.62 -6.74 -6.84
N VAL A 60 4.83 -5.48 -7.21
CA VAL A 60 4.45 -4.33 -6.39
C VAL A 60 3.29 -3.61 -7.07
N PHE A 61 2.19 -3.47 -6.34
CA PHE A 61 1.04 -2.68 -6.76
C PHE A 61 1.11 -1.29 -6.11
N ASP A 62 1.18 -0.25 -6.93
CA ASP A 62 0.94 1.12 -6.46
C ASP A 62 -0.56 1.40 -6.42
N THR A 63 -1.03 2.08 -5.38
CA THR A 63 -2.46 2.28 -5.13
C THR A 63 -2.76 3.71 -4.70
N PRO A 64 -3.96 4.23 -5.01
CA PRO A 64 -4.41 5.51 -4.48
C PRO A 64 -4.49 5.52 -2.94
N PRO A 65 -4.60 6.70 -2.30
CA PRO A 65 -4.79 6.78 -0.85
C PRO A 65 -6.05 6.03 -0.36
N ILE A 66 -5.90 5.23 0.70
CA ILE A 66 -6.96 4.38 1.29
C ILE A 66 -8.24 5.17 1.63
N ASN A 67 -8.10 6.41 2.10
CA ASN A 67 -9.22 7.24 2.55
C ASN A 67 -10.02 7.91 1.42
N LYS A 68 -9.61 7.75 0.15
CA LYS A 68 -10.26 8.43 -0.98
C LYS A 68 -10.98 7.49 -1.94
N VAL A 69 -10.37 6.34 -2.24
CA VAL A 69 -10.86 5.42 -3.27
C VAL A 69 -10.77 3.98 -2.76
N GLY A 70 -11.75 3.15 -3.09
CA GLY A 70 -11.81 1.75 -2.67
C GLY A 70 -10.73 0.85 -3.29
N ASP A 71 -10.06 1.30 -4.34
CA ASP A 71 -9.09 0.52 -5.11
C ASP A 71 -8.00 -0.11 -4.24
N ALA A 72 -7.42 0.68 -3.34
CA ALA A 72 -6.39 0.20 -2.42
C ALA A 72 -6.91 -0.93 -1.53
N LEU A 73 -8.18 -0.88 -1.09
CA LEU A 73 -8.77 -1.93 -0.26
C LEU A 73 -8.97 -3.22 -1.08
N THR A 74 -9.51 -3.10 -2.28
CA THR A 74 -9.73 -4.25 -3.19
C THR A 74 -8.41 -4.92 -3.59
N ILE A 75 -7.38 -4.14 -3.89
CA ILE A 75 -6.05 -4.68 -4.20
C ILE A 75 -5.43 -5.34 -2.97
N SER A 76 -5.52 -4.68 -1.82
CA SER A 76 -4.91 -5.15 -0.57
C SER A 76 -5.48 -6.47 -0.04
N SER A 77 -6.68 -6.87 -0.48
CA SER A 77 -7.30 -8.16 -0.12
C SER A 77 -6.95 -9.29 -1.10
N ALA A 78 -6.37 -8.97 -2.26
CA ALA A 78 -5.99 -9.93 -3.30
C ALA A 78 -4.48 -10.24 -3.34
N VAL A 79 -3.66 -9.50 -2.59
CA VAL A 79 -2.19 -9.65 -2.55
C VAL A 79 -1.71 -10.32 -1.26
N ASP A 80 -0.48 -10.83 -1.27
CA ASP A 80 0.10 -11.57 -0.13
C ASP A 80 0.36 -10.67 1.11
N GLY A 81 0.56 -9.37 0.89
CA GLY A 81 0.71 -8.40 1.96
C GLY A 81 0.80 -6.95 1.49
N SER A 82 0.55 -6.04 2.43
CA SER A 82 0.49 -4.60 2.20
C SER A 82 1.47 -3.86 3.09
N VAL A 83 2.12 -2.82 2.55
CA VAL A 83 2.91 -1.85 3.33
C VAL A 83 2.11 -0.58 3.47
N PHE A 84 1.82 -0.16 4.70
CA PHE A 84 1.03 1.04 4.95
C PHE A 84 1.91 2.28 5.05
N VAL A 85 1.83 3.19 4.08
CA VAL A 85 2.65 4.41 4.03
C VAL A 85 1.93 5.57 4.73
N VAL A 86 2.59 6.21 5.71
CA VAL A 86 2.05 7.34 6.49
C VAL A 86 2.97 8.56 6.37
N GLY A 87 2.41 9.71 5.99
CA GLY A 87 3.16 10.97 5.92
C GLY A 87 3.38 11.60 7.29
N ALA A 88 4.63 11.69 7.74
CA ALA A 88 5.00 12.28 9.02
C ALA A 88 4.63 13.77 9.07
N GLY A 89 3.88 14.16 10.11
CA GLY A 89 3.44 15.54 10.31
C GLY A 89 2.47 16.06 9.22
N GLN A 90 1.97 15.17 8.35
CA GLN A 90 0.98 15.49 7.32
C GLN A 90 -0.31 14.71 7.52
N ALA A 91 -0.22 13.43 7.84
CA ALA A 91 -1.39 12.60 8.11
C ALA A 91 -1.89 12.82 9.54
N GLU A 92 -3.20 13.01 9.70
CA GLU A 92 -3.80 13.12 11.02
C GLU A 92 -3.96 11.75 11.67
N GLN A 93 -3.75 11.68 12.99
CA GLN A 93 -3.80 10.41 13.73
C GLN A 93 -5.13 9.66 13.53
N HIS A 94 -6.24 10.41 13.47
CA HIS A 94 -7.57 9.83 13.30
C HIS A 94 -7.74 9.20 11.90
N GLU A 95 -7.24 9.86 10.84
CA GLU A 95 -7.25 9.33 9.48
C GLU A 95 -6.40 8.07 9.34
N VAL A 96 -5.20 8.06 9.96
CA VAL A 96 -4.31 6.89 9.96
C VAL A 96 -4.97 5.71 10.66
N THR A 97 -5.64 5.97 11.80
CA THR A 97 -6.35 4.95 12.57
C THR A 97 -7.54 4.40 11.77
N TRP A 98 -8.27 5.27 11.09
CA TRP A 98 -9.38 4.87 10.23
C TRP A 98 -8.92 4.05 9.02
N ALA A 99 -7.86 4.47 8.33
CA ALA A 99 -7.28 3.72 7.22
C ALA A 99 -6.82 2.32 7.65
N LYS A 100 -6.19 2.20 8.82
CA LYS A 100 -5.84 0.89 9.41
C LYS A 100 -7.09 0.03 9.67
N HIS A 101 -8.17 0.63 10.19
CA HIS A 101 -9.43 -0.08 10.40
C HIS A 101 -9.97 -0.62 9.08
N LEU A 102 -9.96 0.18 8.01
CA LEU A 102 -10.43 -0.26 6.69
C LEU A 102 -9.61 -1.43 6.14
N LEU A 103 -8.28 -1.35 6.23
CA LEU A 103 -7.39 -2.45 5.81
C LEU A 103 -7.64 -3.73 6.62
N THR A 104 -7.84 -3.59 7.94
CA THR A 104 -8.17 -4.74 8.80
C THR A 104 -9.51 -5.37 8.43
N ASN A 105 -10.51 -4.55 8.10
CA ASN A 105 -11.84 -5.04 7.72
C ASN A 105 -11.83 -5.89 6.46
N VAL A 106 -11.00 -5.53 5.47
CA VAL A 106 -10.81 -6.33 4.25
C VAL A 106 -9.79 -7.45 4.42
N GLN A 107 -9.39 -7.71 5.68
CA GLN A 107 -8.45 -8.75 6.07
C GLN A 107 -7.09 -8.63 5.37
N SER A 108 -6.68 -7.40 5.04
CA SER A 108 -5.37 -7.18 4.44
C SER A 108 -4.26 -7.51 5.43
N ASN A 109 -3.27 -8.27 4.97
CA ASN A 109 -2.09 -8.61 5.73
C ASN A 109 -1.10 -7.43 5.75
N ILE A 110 -1.20 -6.56 6.75
CA ILE A 110 -0.30 -5.41 6.89
C ILE A 110 1.07 -5.89 7.39
N LEU A 111 2.05 -5.92 6.49
CA LEU A 111 3.43 -6.34 6.78
C LEU A 111 4.17 -5.34 7.67
N GLY A 112 3.82 -4.06 7.55
CA GLY A 112 4.43 -2.99 8.33
C GLY A 112 3.94 -1.60 7.92
N VAL A 113 4.46 -0.59 8.62
CA VAL A 113 4.15 0.82 8.37
C VAL A 113 5.43 1.55 7.98
N PHE A 114 5.38 2.30 6.87
CA PHE A 114 6.46 3.16 6.43
C PHE A 114 6.14 4.62 6.74
N LEU A 115 6.86 5.21 7.70
CA LEU A 115 6.72 6.63 8.05
C LEU A 115 7.55 7.49 7.09
N ASN A 116 6.90 8.08 6.09
CA ASN A 116 7.53 8.89 5.06
C ASN A 116 7.62 10.37 5.47
N LYS A 117 8.55 11.13 4.87
CA LYS A 117 8.73 12.58 5.07
C LYS A 117 9.06 13.01 6.52
N PHE A 118 9.58 12.09 7.33
CA PHE A 118 10.01 12.41 8.68
C PHE A 118 11.19 13.39 8.67
N SER A 119 11.04 14.52 9.37
CA SER A 119 12.13 15.49 9.58
C SER A 119 12.44 15.62 11.06
N LYS A 120 13.72 15.46 11.43
CA LYS A 120 14.19 15.53 12.83
C LYS A 120 13.99 16.91 13.46
N GLN A 121 14.01 17.98 12.66
CA GLN A 121 14.00 19.36 13.18
C GLN A 121 12.65 19.81 13.79
N LYS A 122 11.53 19.16 13.47
CA LYS A 122 10.20 19.58 13.96
C LYS A 122 9.62 18.71 15.08
N GLY A 123 10.30 17.64 15.49
CA GLY A 123 9.78 16.72 16.52
C GLY A 123 10.80 15.80 17.19
N GLY A 124 12.06 15.77 16.73
CA GLY A 124 13.08 14.86 17.26
C GLY A 124 13.46 15.15 18.71
N GLU A 125 13.62 16.43 19.08
CA GLU A 125 14.04 16.81 20.44
C GLU A 125 12.94 16.56 21.48
N TYR A 126 11.68 16.89 21.16
CA TYR A 126 10.56 16.69 22.07
C TYR A 126 10.25 15.20 22.28
N TYR A 127 10.30 14.39 21.22
CA TYR A 127 10.03 12.96 21.28
C TYR A 127 11.13 12.20 22.04
N TYR A 128 12.40 12.60 21.88
CA TYR A 128 13.53 12.03 22.63
C TYR A 128 13.37 12.30 24.14
N TYR A 129 12.91 13.50 24.53
CA TYR A 129 12.70 13.87 25.92
C TYR A 129 11.59 13.05 26.62
N TYR A 130 10.51 12.72 25.91
CA TYR A 130 9.42 11.90 26.45
C TYR A 130 9.82 10.43 26.64
N TYR A 131 10.49 9.82 25.67
CA TYR A 131 10.95 8.43 25.77
C TYR A 131 12.03 8.23 26.86
N TYR A 132 12.93 9.20 27.02
CA TYR A 132 13.96 9.16 28.06
C TYR A 132 13.37 9.33 29.48
N ASN A 133 12.26 10.04 29.62
CA ASN A 133 11.60 10.22 30.92
C ASN A 133 10.68 9.05 31.30
N ASP A 134 10.00 8.40 30.35
CA ASP A 134 9.19 7.21 30.64
C ASP A 134 10.06 6.03 31.10
N SER A 135 11.22 5.83 30.46
CA SER A 135 12.20 4.81 30.85
C SER A 135 12.81 5.07 32.23
N LYS A 136 13.04 6.33 32.63
CA LYS A 136 13.44 6.69 34.00
C LYS A 136 12.34 6.43 35.03
N ARG A 137 11.08 6.76 34.71
CA ARG A 137 9.94 6.53 35.62
C ARG A 137 9.70 5.06 35.91
N LYS A 138 9.86 4.17 34.92
CA LYS A 138 9.74 2.71 35.10
C LYS A 138 10.83 2.12 35.99
N ARG A 139 12.07 2.62 35.89
CA ARG A 139 13.21 2.17 36.72
C ARG A 139 13.09 2.55 38.21
N ILE A 140 12.38 3.62 38.54
CA ILE A 140 12.19 4.06 39.93
C ILE A 140 11.12 3.20 40.62
N LYS A 141 10.08 2.78 39.90
CA LYS A 141 9.01 1.94 40.45
C LYS A 141 9.38 0.47 40.65
N SER A 142 10.42 -0.04 39.98
CA SER A 142 10.88 -1.43 40.13
C SER A 142 11.89 -1.63 41.27
N ARG A 143 12.15 -0.59 42.08
CA ARG A 143 13.13 -0.60 43.19
C ARG A 143 12.50 -0.27 44.55
N ALA A 144 11.17 -0.21 44.62
CA ALA A 144 10.40 -0.01 45.85
C ALA A 144 9.68 -1.30 46.24
#